data_AF-A0A7Y4IM69-F1
#
_entry.id   AF-A0A7Y4IM69-F1
#
_cell.length_a   1.000
_cell.length_b   1.000
_cell.length_c   1.000
_cell.angle_alpha   90.00
_cell.angle_beta   90.00
_cell.angle_gamma   90.00
#
_symmetry.space_group_name_H-M   'P 1'
#
loop_
_entity.id
_entity.type
_entity.pdbx_description
1 polymer ?
#
loop_
_entity_poly.entity_id
_entity_poly.type
_entity_poly.pdbx_seq_one_letter_code
_entity_poly.pdbx_strand_id
1 'polypeptide(L)'
;MPMLVARRGGPCAACGLPILEGERIGYTLKTGARHLACEDRAPGLRRNRHAARCALCGFLVRKGRGRLDVTETCEDGAFTRVWRVSCVDVAACVARVGGASE
;
A
#
# COMPACT_ATOMS: atom_id res chain seq x y z
N MET A 1 17.38 -7.13 5.60
CA MET A 1 15.91 -7.26 5.51
C MET A 1 15.53 -8.75 5.55
N PRO A 2 14.44 -9.18 6.21
CA PRO A 2 14.04 -10.59 6.17
C PRO A 2 13.67 -11.00 4.73
N MET A 3 14.23 -12.13 4.29
CA MET A 3 13.96 -12.73 2.99
C MET A 3 12.83 -13.76 3.13
N LEU A 4 11.87 -13.72 2.22
CA LEU A 4 10.78 -14.70 2.15
C LEU A 4 10.76 -15.33 0.75
N VAL A 5 10.12 -16.49 0.63
CA VAL A 5 9.72 -17.06 -0.65
C VAL A 5 8.26 -16.71 -0.92
N ALA A 6 7.98 -16.13 -2.08
CA ALA A 6 6.64 -15.72 -2.47
C ALA A 6 5.74 -16.95 -2.67
N ARG A 7 4.79 -17.15 -1.75
CA ARG A 7 3.78 -18.23 -1.85
C ARG A 7 2.65 -17.94 -2.85
N ARG A 8 2.54 -16.71 -3.32
CA ARG A 8 1.54 -16.27 -4.29
C ARG A 8 2.10 -15.11 -5.08
N GLY A 9 1.86 -15.11 -6.38
CA GLY A 9 2.23 -13.99 -7.24
C GLY A 9 1.51 -12.68 -6.87
N GLY A 10 2.16 -11.56 -7.16
CA GLY A 10 1.63 -10.23 -6.89
C GLY A 10 2.56 -9.12 -7.39
N PRO A 11 2.14 -7.84 -7.36
CA PRO A 11 3.00 -6.76 -7.84
C PRO A 11 4.12 -6.46 -6.84
N CYS A 12 5.34 -6.27 -7.34
CA CYS A 12 6.42 -5.66 -6.58
C CYS A 12 6.02 -4.23 -6.18
N ALA A 13 6.13 -3.92 -4.88
CA ALA A 13 5.75 -2.61 -4.35
C ALA A 13 6.65 -1.46 -4.82
N ALA A 14 7.84 -1.77 -5.35
CA ALA A 14 8.78 -0.77 -5.86
C ALA A 14 8.62 -0.53 -7.36
N CYS A 15 8.74 -1.58 -8.19
CA CYS A 15 8.70 -1.44 -9.66
C CYS A 15 7.33 -1.73 -10.29
N GLY A 16 6.39 -2.31 -9.55
CA GLY A 16 5.06 -2.68 -10.05
C GLY A 16 5.02 -3.93 -10.94
N LEU A 17 6.18 -4.46 -11.37
CA LEU A 17 6.26 -5.71 -12.13
C LEU A 17 5.81 -6.91 -11.29
N PRO A 18 5.31 -7.98 -11.92
CA PRO A 18 4.92 -9.19 -11.21
C PRO A 18 6.12 -9.83 -10.49
N ILE A 19 5.92 -10.13 -9.21
CA ILE A 19 6.62 -11.17 -8.46
C ILE A 19 5.87 -12.47 -8.75
N LEU A 20 6.58 -13.49 -9.19
CA LEU A 20 6.03 -14.82 -9.41
C LEU A 20 6.07 -15.68 -8.13
N GLU A 21 5.27 -16.74 -8.13
CA GLU A 21 5.34 -17.76 -7.08
C GLU A 21 6.70 -18.45 -7.08
N GLY A 22 7.25 -18.71 -5.89
CA GLY A 22 8.58 -19.30 -5.71
C GLY A 22 9.74 -18.31 -5.73
N GLU A 23 9.52 -17.04 -6.13
CA GLU A 23 10.56 -16.03 -6.11
C GLU A 23 11.00 -15.67 -4.68
N ARG A 24 12.30 -15.37 -4.51
CA ARG A 24 12.83 -14.79 -3.29
C ARG A 24 12.57 -13.29 -3.27
N ILE A 25 11.95 -12.83 -2.19
CA ILE A 25 11.50 -11.45 -2.05
C ILE A 25 11.89 -10.85 -0.72
N GLY A 26 12.00 -9.53 -0.72
CA GLY A 26 11.98 -8.72 0.47
C GLY A 26 10.55 -8.42 0.91
N TYR A 27 10.31 -8.41 2.22
CA TYR A 27 9.03 -7.96 2.76
C TYR A 27 9.20 -7.23 4.08
N THR A 28 8.58 -6.06 4.19
CA THR A 28 8.26 -5.45 5.49
C THR A 28 6.81 -5.01 5.51
N LEU A 29 6.22 -4.90 6.71
CA LEU A 29 4.87 -4.37 6.84
C LEU A 29 4.73 -2.99 6.22
N LYS A 30 5.71 -2.10 6.36
CA LYS A 30 5.66 -0.73 5.81
C LYS A 30 5.69 -0.70 4.29
N THR A 31 6.52 -1.55 3.68
CA THR A 31 6.87 -1.42 2.25
C THR A 31 6.20 -2.45 1.34
N GLY A 32 5.70 -3.56 1.91
CA GLY A 32 5.12 -4.65 1.14
C GLY A 32 6.17 -5.55 0.48
N ALA A 33 5.69 -6.47 -0.37
CA ALA A 33 6.54 -7.42 -1.08
C ALA A 33 7.30 -6.72 -2.22
N ARG A 34 8.59 -7.03 -2.37
CA ARG A 34 9.43 -6.48 -3.44
C ARG A 34 10.49 -7.47 -3.91
N HIS A 35 10.91 -7.36 -5.16
CA HIS A 35 12.12 -8.04 -5.64
C HIS A 35 13.32 -7.62 -4.78
N LEU A 36 14.26 -8.54 -4.56
CA LEU A 36 15.51 -8.24 -3.86
C LEU A 36 16.31 -7.14 -4.59
N ALA A 37 16.34 -7.16 -5.92
CA ALA A 37 16.96 -6.12 -6.74
C ALA A 37 16.27 -4.73 -6.64
N CYS A 38 15.13 -4.63 -5.98
CA CYS A 38 14.41 -3.39 -5.75
C CYS A 38 14.49 -2.93 -4.27
N GLU A 39 15.41 -3.46 -3.47
CA GLU A 39 15.54 -3.12 -2.05
C GLU A 39 15.82 -1.62 -1.84
N ASP A 40 16.73 -1.05 -2.62
CA ASP A 40 17.14 0.36 -2.52
C ASP A 40 16.19 1.32 -3.26
N ARG A 41 15.25 0.78 -4.04
CA ARG A 41 14.27 1.60 -4.75
C ARG A 41 13.16 1.99 -3.79
N ALA A 42 12.90 3.30 -3.70
CA ALA A 42 11.75 3.82 -2.99
C ALA A 42 10.47 3.12 -3.50
N PRO A 43 9.57 2.65 -2.60
CA PRO A 43 8.34 2.02 -3.02
C PRO A 43 7.54 3.02 -3.85
N GLY A 44 7.38 2.76 -5.15
CA GLY A 44 6.67 3.68 -6.04
C GLY A 44 5.23 3.88 -5.57
N LEU A 45 4.56 2.79 -5.16
CA LEU A 45 3.25 2.84 -4.53
C LEU A 45 2.85 1.46 -4.00
N ARG A 46 2.60 1.33 -2.69
CA ARG A 46 1.91 0.13 -2.20
C ARG A 46 0.44 0.21 -2.60
N ARG A 47 -0.01 -0.77 -3.36
CA ARG A 47 -1.40 -0.83 -3.87
C ARG A 47 -2.32 -1.47 -2.84
N ASN A 48 -3.56 -0.99 -2.77
CA ASN A 48 -4.60 -1.63 -1.96
C ASN A 48 -4.95 -3.04 -2.51
N ARG A 49 -5.09 -4.03 -1.63
CA ARG A 49 -5.54 -5.38 -2.03
C ARG A 49 -7.06 -5.49 -2.19
N HIS A 50 -7.78 -4.54 -1.61
CA HIS A 50 -9.24 -4.47 -1.59
C HIS A 50 -9.66 -3.06 -1.97
N ALA A 51 -10.87 -2.92 -2.53
CA ALA A 51 -11.47 -1.61 -2.69
C ALA A 51 -11.71 -1.00 -1.29
N ALA A 52 -11.41 0.29 -1.13
CA ALA A 52 -11.53 1.00 0.14
C ALA A 52 -11.81 2.48 -0.09
N ARG A 53 -12.44 3.13 0.88
CA ARG A 53 -12.66 4.58 0.83
C ARG A 53 -11.36 5.33 1.08
N CYS A 54 -11.14 6.39 0.33
CA CYS A 54 -10.06 7.34 0.56
C CYS A 54 -10.21 7.92 1.97
N ALA A 55 -9.15 7.87 2.77
CA ALA A 55 -9.13 8.38 4.14
C ALA A 55 -9.32 9.91 4.21
N LEU A 56 -9.10 10.62 3.09
CA LEU A 56 -9.27 12.08 3.01
C LEU A 56 -10.65 12.46 2.44
N CYS A 57 -10.98 11.99 1.23
CA CYS A 57 -12.18 12.45 0.51
C CYS A 57 -13.32 11.42 0.43
N GLY A 58 -13.21 10.27 1.10
CA GLY A 58 -14.27 9.24 1.12
C GLY A 58 -14.50 8.49 -0.20
N PHE A 59 -13.86 8.89 -1.30
CA PHE A 59 -13.99 8.26 -2.62
C PHE A 59 -13.62 6.79 -2.60
N LEU A 60 -14.42 5.94 -3.27
CA LEU A 60 -14.15 4.51 -3.34
C LEU A 60 -12.98 4.22 -4.31
N VAL A 61 -11.79 4.01 -3.74
CA VAL A 61 -10.60 3.60 -4.48
C VAL A 61 -10.69 2.12 -4.81
N ARG A 62 -10.68 1.80 -6.12
CA ARG A 62 -10.71 0.42 -6.60
C ARG A 62 -9.48 -0.38 -6.15
N LYS A 63 -9.61 -1.71 -6.10
CA LYS A 63 -8.50 -2.63 -5.86
C LYS A 63 -7.34 -2.38 -6.85
N GLY A 64 -6.11 -2.45 -6.35
CA GLY A 64 -4.89 -2.22 -7.13
C GLY A 64 -4.60 -0.74 -7.43
N ARG A 65 -5.36 0.20 -6.86
CA ARG A 65 -5.23 1.65 -7.09
C ARG A 65 -5.06 2.39 -5.76
N GLY A 66 -4.67 3.66 -5.87
CA GLY A 66 -4.41 4.49 -4.70
C GLY A 66 -3.15 4.06 -3.94
N ARG A 67 -2.75 4.91 -3.01
CA ARG A 67 -1.64 4.69 -2.10
C ARG A 67 -2.17 4.05 -0.82
N LEU A 68 -1.57 2.93 -0.42
CA LEU A 68 -1.85 2.25 0.85
C LEU A 68 -0.72 2.53 1.83
N ASP A 69 -1.01 3.30 2.87
CA ASP A 69 -0.11 3.51 3.99
C ASP A 69 -0.57 2.66 5.18
N VAL A 70 0.37 2.26 6.02
CA VAL A 70 0.10 1.51 7.26
C VAL A 70 0.87 2.14 8.40
N THR A 71 0.17 2.34 9.50
CA THR A 71 0.76 2.72 10.79
C THR A 71 0.58 1.55 11.73
N GLU A 72 1.66 1.16 12.40
CA GLU A 72 1.63 0.18 13.47
C GLU A 72 2.06 0.89 14.76
N THR A 73 1.28 0.70 15.82
CA THR A 73 1.61 1.16 17.18
C THR A 73 1.67 -0.06 18.10
N CYS A 74 2.49 0.02 19.13
CA CYS A 74 2.59 -0.99 20.18
C CYS A 74 2.44 -0.29 21.52
N GLU A 75 1.39 -0.60 22.26
CA GLU A 75 1.10 -0.07 23.60
C GLU A 75 0.87 -1.26 24.53
N ASP A 76 1.60 -1.32 25.65
CA ASP A 76 1.56 -2.41 26.62
C ASP A 76 1.69 -3.83 26.02
N GLY A 77 2.49 -3.96 24.95
CA GLY A 77 2.68 -5.22 24.23
C GLY A 77 1.55 -5.59 23.26
N ALA A 78 0.48 -4.79 23.20
CA ALA A 78 -0.59 -4.91 22.22
C ALA A 78 -0.26 -4.13 20.94
N PHE A 79 -0.31 -4.82 19.80
CA PHE A 79 -0.05 -4.21 18.49
C PHE A 79 -1.37 -3.77 17.83
N THR A 80 -1.46 -2.48 17.50
CA THR A 80 -2.55 -1.93 16.69
C THR A 80 -2.04 -1.57 15.30
N ARG A 81 -2.82 -1.93 14.28
CA ARG A 81 -2.51 -1.65 12.87
C ARG A 81 -3.63 -0.87 12.22
N VAL A 82 -3.28 0.29 11.66
CA VAL A 82 -4.21 1.15 10.92
C VAL A 82 -3.78 1.23 9.47
N TRP A 83 -4.66 0.78 8.58
CA TRP A 83 -4.49 0.86 7.14
C TRP A 83 -5.23 2.07 6.59
N ARG A 84 -4.55 2.91 5.81
CA ARG A 84 -5.16 4.09 5.17
C ARG A 84 -4.94 4.04 3.67
N VAL A 85 -6.00 4.25 2.91
CA VAL A 85 -5.93 4.37 1.46
C VAL A 85 -6.13 5.84 1.07
N SER A 86 -5.29 6.34 0.18
CA SER A 86 -5.41 7.67 -0.40
C SER A 86 -5.56 7.56 -1.92
N CYS A 87 -6.51 8.26 -2.52
CA CYS A 87 -6.56 8.39 -3.97
C CYS A 87 -5.36 9.24 -4.45
N VAL A 88 -4.82 8.91 -5.63
CA VAL A 88 -3.60 9.56 -6.17
C VAL A 88 -3.90 10.83 -6.97
N ASP A 89 -5.15 11.05 -7.34
CA ASP A 89 -5.58 12.27 -8.03
C ASP A 89 -5.84 13.37 -6.99
N VAL A 90 -4.85 14.23 -6.78
CA VAL A 90 -4.88 15.30 -5.77
C VAL A 90 -5.95 16.32 -6.10
N ALA A 91 -6.04 16.76 -7.36
CA ALA A 91 -7.01 17.78 -7.77
C ALA A 91 -8.45 17.30 -7.54
N ALA A 92 -8.76 16.09 -7.99
CA ALA A 92 -10.09 15.51 -7.77
C ALA A 92 -10.35 15.19 -6.28
N CYS A 93 -9.30 14.86 -5.51
CA CYS A 93 -9.41 14.65 -4.07
C CYS A 93 -9.80 15.95 -3.36
N VAL A 94 -9.11 17.06 -3.66
CA VAL A 94 -9.37 18.38 -3.07
C VAL A 94 -10.77 18.86 -3.41
N ALA A 95 -11.20 18.74 -4.67
CA ALA A 95 -12.55 19.12 -5.08
C ALA A 95 -13.64 18.40 -4.27
N ARG A 96 -13.46 17.09 -4.02
CA ARG A 96 -14.41 16.30 -3.20
C ARG A 96 -14.39 16.68 -1.72
N VAL A 97 -13.24 17.08 -1.18
CA VAL A 97 -13.17 17.57 0.21
C VAL A 97 -13.88 18.91 0.33
N GLY A 98 -13.63 19.84 -0.61
CA GLY A 98 -14.25 21.16 -0.61
C GLY A 98 -15.77 21.13 -0.84
N GLY A 99 -16.26 20.19 -1.65
CA GLY A 99 -17.69 20.01 -1.91
C GLY A 99 -18.47 19.18 -0.87
N ALA A 100 -17.83 18.69 0.21
CA ALA A 100 -18.51 17.95 1.27
C ALA A 100 -19.09 18.87 2.38
N SER A 101 -19.08 20.18 2.13
CA SER A 101 -19.53 21.24 3.05
C SER A 101 -20.86 21.83 2.59
N GLU A 102 -21.89 21.00 2.39
CA GLU A 102 -23.29 21.43 2.18
C GLU A 102 -24.24 20.53 2.96
#